data_AF-A0A7K1V8L5-F1
#
_entry.id   AF-A0A7K1V8L5-F1
#
_cell.length_a   1.000
_cell.length_b   1.000
_cell.length_c   1.000
_cell.angle_alpha   90.00
_cell.angle_beta   90.00
_cell.angle_gamma   90.00
#
_symmetry.space_group_name_H-M   'P 1'
#
loop_
_entity.id
_entity.type
_entity.pdbx_description
1 polymer ?
#
loop_
_entity_poly.entity_id
_entity_poly.type
_entity_poly.pdbx_seq_one_letter_code
_entity_poly.pdbx_strand_id
1 'polypeptide(L)' 'MSTATHAAAGQPIDDTYQDAQISAIHVHWCDAESGYIARSDQHPGITNTDRWSSLAAMNGLLDIIRERIE' A
#
# COMPACT_ATOMS: atom_id res chain seq x y z
N MET A 1 16.10 33.52 -31.92
CA MET A 1 15.82 32.07 -31.80
C MET A 1 16.07 31.69 -30.36
N SER A 2 15.02 31.58 -29.55
CA SER A 2 15.13 31.29 -28.11
C SER A 2 14.52 29.92 -27.85
N THR A 3 15.36 29.00 -27.39
CA THR A 3 15.00 27.61 -27.07
C THR A 3 14.21 27.59 -25.76
N ALA A 4 12.92 27.26 -25.84
CA ALA A 4 12.12 26.94 -24.68
C ALA A 4 12.58 25.60 -24.11
N THR A 5 13.20 25.62 -22.94
CA THR A 5 13.44 24.42 -22.14
C THR A 5 12.08 24.00 -21.58
N HIS A 6 11.59 22.86 -22.07
CA HIS A 6 10.35 22.24 -21.64
C HIS A 6 10.56 21.71 -20.21
N ALA A 7 10.26 22.53 -19.21
CA ALA A 7 10.17 22.09 -17.83
C ALA A 7 9.02 21.09 -17.74
N ALA A 8 9.36 19.80 -17.70
CA ALA A 8 8.43 18.74 -17.39
C ALA A 8 7.80 19.07 -16.04
N ALA A 9 6.51 19.39 -16.06
CA ALA A 9 5.71 19.57 -14.86
C ALA A 9 5.65 18.23 -14.13
N GLY A 10 6.61 18.01 -13.22
CA GLY A 10 6.44 17.04 -12.15
C GLY A 10 5.20 17.48 -11.38
N GLN A 11 4.13 16.69 -11.45
CA GLN A 11 2.97 16.95 -10.61
C GLN A 11 3.43 16.98 -9.15
N PRO A 12 2.90 17.89 -8.31
CA PRO A 12 3.12 17.81 -6.89
C PRO A 12 2.58 16.46 -6.43
N ILE A 13 3.49 15.58 -6.01
CA ILE A 13 3.14 14.44 -5.17
C ILE A 13 2.49 15.05 -3.94
N ASP A 14 1.18 14.86 -3.85
CA ASP A 14 0.37 15.31 -2.74
C ASP A 14 0.88 14.59 -1.49
N ASP A 15 1.72 15.27 -0.69
CA ASP A 15 2.33 14.78 0.56
C ASP A 15 1.30 14.58 1.69
N THR A 16 0.00 14.67 1.39
CA THR A 16 -1.08 14.31 2.31
C THR A 16 -1.43 12.82 2.26
N TYR A 17 -0.55 11.97 1.71
CA TYR A 17 -0.53 10.56 2.07
C TYR A 17 -0.13 10.48 3.54
N GLN A 18 -1.12 10.31 4.43
CA GLN A 18 -0.86 9.83 5.78
C GLN A 18 0.12 8.65 5.68
N ASP A 19 1.26 8.81 6.35
CA ASP A 19 2.45 7.95 6.31
C ASP A 19 2.10 6.53 6.79
N ALA A 20 1.36 5.78 5.97
CA ALA A 20 1.26 4.34 6.06
C ALA A 20 2.65 3.85 5.71
N GLN A 21 3.47 3.69 6.75
CA GLN A 21 4.83 3.22 6.58
C GLN A 21 4.72 1.81 6.01
N ILE A 22 5.09 1.66 4.74
CA ILE A 22 5.11 0.35 4.07
C ILE A 22 5.95 -0.64 4.89
N SER A 23 6.97 -0.15 5.63
CA SER A 23 7.79 -0.94 6.55
C SER A 23 7.03 -1.55 7.74
N ALA A 24 5.82 -1.09 8.04
CA ALA A 24 4.96 -1.65 9.08
C ALA A 24 4.00 -2.74 8.54
N ILE A 25 4.06 -3.06 7.25
CA ILE A 25 3.25 -4.10 6.62
C ILE A 25 4.03 -5.41 6.59
N HIS A 26 3.45 -6.46 7.16
CA HIS A 26 4.00 -7.80 7.15
C HIS A 26 3.12 -8.71 6.30
N VAL A 27 3.73 -9.46 5.40
CA VAL A 27 3.05 -10.49 4.60
C VAL A 27 3.73 -11.83 4.85
N HIS A 28 2.96 -12.85 5.20
CA HIS A 28 3.46 -14.20 5.40
C HIS A 28 2.48 -15.24 4.85
N TRP A 29 2.97 -16.42 4.51
CA TRP A 29 2.13 -17.56 4.20
C TRP A 29 1.57 -18.17 5.49
N CYS A 30 0.29 -18.51 5.49
CA CYS A 30 -0.38 -19.24 6.55
C CYS A 30 -0.96 -20.54 6.00
N ASP A 31 -0.43 -21.69 6.43
CA ASP A 31 -0.90 -23.00 5.98
C ASP A 31 -2.36 -23.27 6.38
N ALA A 32 -2.77 -22.82 7.56
CA ALA A 32 -4.14 -23.00 8.05
C ALA A 32 -5.18 -22.28 7.19
N GLU A 33 -4.82 -21.12 6.64
CA GLU A 33 -5.67 -20.35 5.72
C GLU A 33 -5.38 -20.65 4.25
N SER A 34 -4.34 -21.45 3.97
CA SER A 34 -3.85 -21.74 2.62
C SER A 34 -3.67 -20.47 1.78
N GLY A 35 -3.06 -19.44 2.36
CA GLY A 35 -2.91 -18.15 1.69
C GLY A 35 -1.91 -17.20 2.35
N TYR A 36 -1.67 -16.09 1.66
CA TYR A 36 -0.85 -14.99 2.14
C TYR A 36 -1.69 -14.05 2.99
N ILE A 37 -1.26 -13.80 4.21
CA ILE A 37 -1.89 -12.86 5.15
C ILE A 37 -1.02 -11.62 5.23
N ALA A 38 -1.59 -10.49 4.80
CA ALA A 38 -1.04 -9.16 4.99
C ALA A 38 -1.63 -8.52 6.25
N ARG A 39 -0.78 -7.93 7.10
CA ARG A 39 -1.17 -7.19 8.31
C ARG A 39 -0.38 -5.90 8.45
N SER A 40 -0.94 -4.90 9.13
CA SER A 40 -0.25 -3.67 9.48
C SER A 40 -0.06 -3.55 10.99
N ASP A 41 1.16 -3.28 11.45
CA ASP A 41 1.44 -3.01 12.86
C ASP A 41 0.92 -1.63 13.30
N GLN A 42 0.77 -0.68 12.36
CA GLN A 42 0.21 0.65 12.62
C GLN A 42 -1.33 0.61 12.76
N HIS A 43 -1.98 -0.35 12.13
CA HIS A 43 -3.43 -0.54 12.18
C HIS A 43 -3.78 -1.93 12.72
N PRO A 44 -3.59 -2.17 14.03
CA PRO A 44 -3.88 -3.45 14.64
C PRO A 44 -5.35 -3.85 14.42
N GLY A 45 -5.57 -5.10 14.02
CA GLY A 45 -6.90 -5.63 13.71
C GLY A 45 -7.33 -5.48 12.24
N ILE A 46 -6.49 -4.89 11.38
CA ILE A 46 -6.70 -4.93 9.92
C ILE A 46 -5.78 -5.98 9.32
N THR A 47 -6.40 -6.91 8.58
CA THR A 47 -5.70 -7.93 7.81
C THR A 47 -6.39 -8.12 6.46
N ASN A 48 -5.64 -8.56 5.46
CA ASN A 48 -6.18 -8.99 4.18
C ASN A 48 -5.49 -10.30 3.77
N THR A 49 -6.25 -11.23 3.19
CA THR A 49 -5.75 -12.55 2.81
C THR A 49 -5.99 -12.79 1.32
N ASP A 50 -4.95 -13.29 0.63
CA ASP A 50 -5.07 -13.76 -0.75
C ASP A 50 -4.35 -15.11 -0.92
N ARG A 51 -5.02 -16.11 -1.51
CA ARG A 51 -4.46 -17.47 -1.60
C ARG A 51 -3.45 -17.67 -2.73
N TRP A 52 -3.24 -16.68 -3.61
CA TRP A 52 -2.41 -16.83 -4.79
C TRP A 52 -1.22 -15.87 -4.86
N SER A 53 -1.33 -14.70 -4.23
CA SER A 53 -0.38 -13.61 -4.39
C SER A 53 -0.22 -12.80 -3.11
N SER A 54 1.01 -12.78 -2.60
CA SER A 54 1.41 -11.90 -1.49
C SER A 54 1.21 -10.42 -1.83
N LEU A 55 1.39 -10.05 -3.10
CA LEU A 55 1.15 -8.69 -3.57
C LEU A 55 -0.34 -8.35 -3.58
N ALA A 56 -1.21 -9.29 -3.94
CA ALA A 56 -2.67 -9.08 -3.88
C ALA A 56 -3.14 -8.91 -2.44
N ALA A 57 -2.64 -9.72 -1.51
CA ALA A 57 -2.90 -9.55 -0.07
C ALA A 57 -2.46 -8.17 0.43
N MET A 58 -1.27 -7.70 0.01
CA MET A 58 -0.76 -6.38 0.40
C MET A 58 -1.60 -5.24 -0.19
N ASN A 59 -1.94 -5.29 -1.49
CA ASN A 59 -2.76 -4.27 -2.13
C ASN A 59 -4.15 -4.19 -1.48
N GLY A 60 -4.79 -5.32 -1.23
CA GLY A 60 -6.07 -5.36 -0.53
C GLY A 60 -6.00 -4.80 0.89
N LEU A 61 -4.86 -4.98 1.59
CA LEU A 61 -4.65 -4.34 2.89
C LEU A 61 -4.56 -2.82 2.78
N LEU A 62 -3.82 -2.30 1.79
CA LEU A 62 -3.69 -0.86 1.56
C LEU A 62 -5.03 -0.21 1.21
N ASP A 63 -5.84 -0.88 0.39
CA ASP A 63 -7.18 -0.40 0.03
C ASP A 63 -8.06 -0.28 1.28
N ILE A 64 -8.06 -1.28 2.18
CA ILE A 64 -8.82 -1.22 3.44
C ILE A 64 -8.32 -0.10 4.36
N ILE A 65 -7.01 0.11 4.45
CA ILE A 65 -6.44 1.19 5.27
C ILE A 65 -6.89 2.55 4.73
N ARG A 66 -6.84 2.73 3.41
CA ARG A 66 -7.28 3.96 2.74
C ARG A 66 -8.76 4.26 3.03
N GLU A 67 -9.63 3.27 2.87
CA GLU A 67 -11.07 3.40 3.14
C GLU A 67 -11.42 3.76 4.60
N ARG A 68 -10.51 3.52 5.55
CA ARG A 68 -10.74 3.87 6.97
C ARG A 68 -10.20 5.24 7.38
N ILE A 69 -9.31 5.80 6.56
CA ILE A 69 -8.66 7.07 6.82
C ILE A 69 -9.41 8.22 6.13
N GLU A 70 -10.02 7.94 4.97
CA GLU A 70 -10.94 8.83 4.25
C GLU A 70 -12.33 8.89 4.92
#